data_AF-A0A363MVV4-F1
#
_entry.id   AF-A0A363MVV4-F1
#
_cell.length_a   1.000
_cell.length_b   1.000
_cell.length_c   1.000
_cell.angle_alpha   90.00
_cell.angle_beta   90.00
_cell.angle_gamma   90.00
#
_symmetry.space_group_name_H-M   'P 1'
#
loop_
_entity.id
_entity.type
_entity.pdbx_description
1 polymer ?
#
loop_
_entity_poly.entity_id
_entity_poly.type
_entity_poly.pdbx_seq_one_letter_code
_entity_poly.pdbx_strand_id
1 'polypeptide(L)'
;MKYLKINSNKGYYRIDTTVDNWTEIDQINKDHLLTLLKFASIENFEMDEYEDTLLQNPAHNIIYKNIHGKFKDFLNNKTRFQDSVDAMYKQAIDKYKVQDSE
;
A
#
# COMPACT_ATOMS: atom_id res chain seq x y z
N MET A 1 -8.43 2.44 -0.16
CA MET A 1 -8.69 2.36 -1.62
C MET A 1 -7.78 1.29 -2.22
N LYS A 2 -8.32 0.38 -3.05
CA LYS A 2 -7.55 -0.74 -3.62
C LYS A 2 -6.77 -0.34 -4.87
N TYR A 3 -5.45 -0.50 -4.92
CA TYR A 3 -4.63 -0.09 -6.09
C TYR A 3 -4.07 -1.26 -6.89
N LEU A 4 -3.97 -2.41 -6.26
CA LEU A 4 -3.53 -3.66 -6.90
C LEU A 4 -4.64 -4.69 -6.73
N LYS A 5 -5.04 -5.30 -7.84
CA LYS A 5 -6.05 -6.36 -7.84
C LYS A 5 -5.61 -7.55 -8.68
N ILE A 6 -6.12 -8.73 -8.34
CA ILE A 6 -5.96 -9.93 -9.16
C ILE A 6 -7.33 -10.30 -9.72
N ASN A 7 -7.43 -10.44 -11.04
CA ASN A 7 -8.66 -10.85 -11.70
C ASN A 7 -8.36 -11.78 -12.88
N SER A 8 -9.17 -12.82 -13.07
CA SER A 8 -9.06 -13.77 -14.20
C SER A 8 -7.63 -14.24 -14.48
N ASN A 9 -6.92 -14.64 -13.44
CA ASN A 9 -5.53 -15.12 -13.49
C ASN A 9 -4.46 -14.08 -13.88
N LYS A 10 -4.79 -12.78 -13.87
CA LYS A 10 -3.91 -11.67 -14.18
C LYS A 10 -3.89 -10.63 -13.07
N GLY A 11 -2.71 -10.07 -12.82
CA GLY A 11 -2.54 -8.92 -11.94
C GLY A 11 -2.84 -7.62 -12.69
N TYR A 12 -3.50 -6.69 -12.01
CA TYR A 12 -3.81 -5.35 -12.50
C TYR A 12 -3.43 -4.30 -11.46
N TYR A 13 -3.10 -3.11 -11.95
CA TYR A 13 -2.87 -1.92 -11.13
C TYR A 13 -3.71 -0.74 -11.64
N ARG A 14 -3.94 0.25 -10.77
CA ARG A 14 -4.51 1.53 -11.16
C ARG A 14 -3.70 2.68 -10.58
N ILE A 15 -3.53 3.74 -11.37
CA ILE A 15 -2.85 4.99 -10.97
C ILE A 15 -3.82 6.17 -10.86
N ASP A 16 -5.06 5.97 -11.29
CA ASP A 16 -6.11 6.97 -11.19
C ASP A 16 -7.30 6.31 -10.50
N THR A 17 -7.74 6.91 -9.39
CA THR A 17 -8.90 6.43 -8.62
C THR A 17 -10.21 7.06 -9.09
N THR A 18 -10.15 8.09 -9.95
CA THR A 18 -11.32 8.77 -10.51
C THR A 18 -11.93 8.03 -11.70
N VAL A 19 -11.13 7.19 -12.37
CA VAL A 19 -11.52 6.37 -13.52
C VAL A 19 -11.37 4.90 -13.15
N ASP A 20 -12.33 4.04 -13.53
CA ASP A 20 -12.22 2.59 -13.36
C ASP A 20 -11.28 1.95 -14.42
N ASN A 21 -10.10 2.56 -14.62
CA ASN A 21 -9.12 2.10 -15.59
C ASN A 21 -8.08 1.24 -14.90
N TRP A 22 -8.13 -0.07 -15.16
CA TRP A 22 -7.20 -1.04 -14.61
C TRP A 22 -6.25 -1.52 -15.70
N THR A 23 -4.97 -1.25 -15.50
CA THR A 23 -3.92 -1.66 -16.44
C THR A 23 -3.32 -2.99 -15.99
N GLU A 24 -2.99 -3.86 -16.95
CA GLU A 24 -2.28 -5.10 -16.66
C GLU A 24 -0.91 -4.83 -16.02
N ILE A 25 -0.55 -5.62 -15.01
CA ILE A 25 0.66 -5.35 -14.22
C ILE A 25 1.97 -5.56 -14.98
N ASP A 26 1.93 -6.25 -16.12
CA ASP A 26 3.05 -6.37 -17.04
C ASP A 26 3.46 -5.02 -17.68
N GLN A 27 2.51 -4.10 -17.85
CA GLN A 27 2.74 -2.75 -18.40
C GLN A 27 3.26 -1.75 -17.36
N ILE A 28 3.53 -2.21 -16.14
CA ILE A 28 4.00 -1.31 -15.08
C ILE A 28 5.41 -0.81 -15.38
N ASN A 29 5.61 0.50 -15.24
CA ASN A 29 6.90 1.15 -15.45
C ASN A 29 7.34 1.90 -14.18
N LYS A 30 8.51 2.53 -14.24
CA LYS A 30 9.06 3.29 -13.12
C LYS A 30 8.15 4.44 -12.66
N ASP A 31 7.53 5.15 -13.58
CA ASP A 31 6.68 6.31 -13.28
C ASP A 31 5.36 5.88 -12.62
N HIS A 32 4.78 4.76 -13.07
CA HIS A 32 3.63 4.12 -12.46
C HIS A 32 3.94 3.67 -11.03
N LEU A 33 5.11 3.03 -10.81
CA LEU A 33 5.56 2.63 -9.48
C LEU A 33 5.73 3.82 -8.54
N LEU A 34 6.34 4.91 -9.02
CA LEU A 34 6.53 6.13 -8.23
C LEU A 34 5.18 6.75 -7.84
N THR A 35 4.20 6.69 -8.74
CA THR A 35 2.84 7.18 -8.50
C THR A 35 2.12 6.33 -7.46
N LEU A 36 2.18 5.00 -7.57
CA LEU A 36 1.65 4.08 -6.57
C LEU A 36 2.30 4.28 -5.19
N LEU A 37 3.60 4.54 -5.15
CA LEU A 37 4.32 4.83 -3.90
C LEU A 37 3.84 6.12 -3.24
N LYS A 38 3.55 7.16 -4.03
CA LYS A 38 2.95 8.40 -3.51
C LYS A 38 1.59 8.11 -2.88
N PHE A 39 0.73 7.33 -3.53
CA PHE A 39 -0.55 6.93 -2.96
C PHE A 39 -0.39 6.11 -1.67
N ALA A 40 0.53 5.15 -1.62
CA ALA A 40 0.83 4.38 -0.42
C ALA A 40 1.32 5.25 0.75
N SER A 41 1.99 6.37 0.44
CA SER A 41 2.48 7.31 1.45
C SER A 41 1.37 8.20 2.01
N ILE A 42 0.44 8.66 1.17
CA ILE A 42 -0.57 9.66 1.55
C ILE A 42 -1.87 9.01 2.02
N GLU A 43 -2.32 7.97 1.33
CA GLU A 43 -3.67 7.42 1.48
C GLU A 43 -3.66 5.99 2.02
N ASN A 44 -4.85 5.46 2.29
CA ASN A 44 -5.01 4.06 2.69
C ASN A 44 -4.91 3.17 1.44
N PHE A 45 -3.75 2.55 1.25
CA PHE A 45 -3.40 1.78 0.06
C PHE A 45 -3.67 0.30 0.29
N GLU A 46 -4.73 -0.20 -0.34
CA GLU A 46 -5.14 -1.60 -0.27
C GLU A 46 -4.67 -2.37 -1.51
N MET A 47 -4.41 -3.66 -1.32
CA MET A 47 -3.97 -4.58 -2.38
C MET A 47 -4.65 -5.93 -2.17
N ASP A 48 -4.93 -6.66 -3.26
CA ASP A 48 -5.28 -8.07 -3.15
C ASP A 48 -4.06 -8.88 -2.70
N GLU A 49 -4.30 -9.83 -1.79
CA GLU A 49 -3.25 -10.71 -1.31
C GLU A 49 -2.74 -11.58 -2.46
N TYR A 50 -1.41 -11.67 -2.56
CA TYR A 50 -0.77 -12.47 -3.57
C TYR A 50 -0.97 -13.97 -3.28
N GLU A 51 -1.47 -14.69 -4.28
CA GLU A 51 -1.65 -16.15 -4.26
C GLU A 51 -1.10 -16.75 -5.56
N ASP A 52 -0.18 -17.71 -5.45
CA ASP A 52 0.46 -18.36 -6.60
C ASP A 52 -0.56 -19.05 -7.54
N THR A 53 -1.67 -19.54 -6.98
CA THR A 53 -2.76 -20.20 -7.73
C THR A 53 -3.59 -19.24 -8.56
N LEU A 54 -3.59 -17.95 -8.19
CA LEU A 54 -4.35 -16.90 -8.87
C LEU A 54 -3.58 -16.25 -10.02
N LEU A 55 -2.32 -16.61 -10.28
CA LEU A 55 -1.52 -16.02 -11.37
C LEU A 55 -0.84 -17.11 -12.19
N GLN A 56 -1.54 -17.58 -13.23
CA GLN A 56 -1.02 -18.62 -14.14
C GLN A 56 0.06 -18.10 -15.09
N ASN A 57 0.06 -16.79 -15.37
CA ASN A 57 1.11 -16.19 -16.19
C ASN A 57 2.37 -15.93 -15.34
N PRO A 58 3.53 -16.56 -15.65
CA PRO A 58 4.76 -16.40 -14.88
C PRO A 58 5.24 -14.96 -14.76
N ALA A 59 5.03 -14.12 -15.79
CA ALA A 59 5.43 -12.72 -15.76
C ALA A 59 4.59 -11.92 -14.77
N HIS A 60 3.26 -12.06 -14.82
CA HIS A 60 2.37 -11.37 -13.87
C HIS A 60 2.62 -11.87 -12.45
N ASN A 61 2.88 -13.17 -12.28
CA ASN A 61 3.21 -13.76 -10.99
C ASN A 61 4.47 -13.11 -10.39
N ILE A 62 5.59 -13.10 -11.12
CA ILE A 62 6.85 -12.51 -10.65
C ILE A 62 6.69 -11.01 -10.37
N ILE A 63 6.04 -10.26 -11.27
CA ILE A 63 5.90 -8.81 -11.13
C ILE A 63 5.00 -8.49 -9.93
N TYR A 64 3.82 -9.11 -9.84
CA TYR A 64 2.88 -8.88 -8.75
C TYR A 64 3.49 -9.25 -7.40
N LYS A 65 4.15 -10.42 -7.30
CA LYS A 65 4.82 -10.85 -6.07
C LYS A 65 5.85 -9.83 -5.57
N ASN A 66 6.70 -9.34 -6.48
CA ASN A 66 7.74 -8.37 -6.13
C ASN A 66 7.15 -7.04 -5.68
N ILE A 67 6.14 -6.53 -6.40
CA ILE A 67 5.47 -5.27 -6.08
C ILE A 67 4.72 -5.39 -4.76
N HIS A 68 3.82 -6.38 -4.66
CA HIS A 68 3.04 -6.63 -3.45
C HIS A 68 3.93 -6.79 -2.22
N GLY A 69 5.04 -7.56 -2.30
CA GLY A 69 6.00 -7.69 -1.22
C GLY A 69 6.62 -6.36 -0.79
N LYS A 70 7.15 -5.58 -1.74
CA LYS A 70 7.75 -4.27 -1.45
C LYS A 70 6.74 -3.29 -0.83
N PHE A 71 5.52 -3.26 -1.34
CA PHE A 71 4.47 -2.39 -0.80
C PHE A 71 3.99 -2.86 0.57
N LYS A 72 3.87 -4.17 0.80
CA LYS A 72 3.51 -4.74 2.11
C LYS A 72 4.56 -4.37 3.17
N ASP A 73 5.84 -4.50 2.85
CA ASP A 73 6.95 -4.08 3.73
C ASP A 73 6.93 -2.57 4.00
N PHE A 74 6.70 -1.76 2.97
CA PHE A 74 6.60 -0.31 3.10
C PHE A 74 5.44 0.11 4.01
N LEU A 75 4.24 -0.46 3.81
CA LEU A 75 3.06 -0.17 4.62
C LEU A 75 3.25 -0.63 6.07
N ASN A 76 3.82 -1.82 6.29
CA ASN A 76 4.14 -2.30 7.63
C ASN A 76 5.10 -1.36 8.36
N ASN A 77 6.13 -0.86 7.67
CA ASN A 77 7.05 0.12 8.25
C ASN A 77 6.38 1.47 8.53
N LYS A 78 5.49 1.93 7.65
CA LYS A 78 4.69 3.14 7.85
C LYS A 78 3.81 3.01 9.11
N THR A 79 3.09 1.91 9.25
CA THR A 79 2.26 1.66 10.44
C THR A 79 3.10 1.62 11.70
N ARG A 80 4.22 0.89 11.71
CA ARG A 80 5.14 0.85 12.86
C ARG A 80 5.70 2.23 13.21
N PHE A 81 6.02 3.05 12.21
CA PHE A 81 6.48 4.41 12.43
C PHE A 81 5.38 5.28 13.05
N GLN A 82 4.15 5.19 12.51
CA GLN A 82 2.98 5.90 13.04
C GLN A 82 2.70 5.48 14.50
N ASP A 83 2.70 4.18 14.79
CA ASP A 83 2.50 3.64 16.14
C ASP A 83 3.59 4.14 17.11
N SER A 84 4.84 4.23 16.66
CA SER A 84 5.94 4.75 17.47
C SER A 84 5.80 6.24 17.75
N VAL A 85 5.35 7.02 16.76
CA VAL A 85 5.05 8.46 16.93
C VAL A 85 3.91 8.61 17.93
N ASP A 86 2.81 7.90 17.73
CA ASP A 86 1.64 7.96 18.60
C ASP A 86 2.00 7.55 20.03
N ALA A 87 2.79 6.50 20.23
CA ALA A 87 3.27 6.08 21.55
C ALA A 87 4.16 7.15 22.23
N MET A 88 5.07 7.77 21.48
CA MET A 88 5.95 8.82 21.99
C MET A 88 5.18 10.08 22.38
N TYR A 89 4.25 10.53 21.54
CA TYR A 89 3.47 11.73 21.80
C TYR A 89 2.32 11.50 22.77
N LYS A 90 1.79 10.28 22.90
CA LYS A 90 0.75 9.95 23.90
C LYS A 90 1.22 10.27 25.32
N GLN A 91 2.45 9.92 25.66
CA GLN A 91 3.03 10.26 26.98
C GLN A 91 3.13 11.77 27.21
N ALA A 92 3.51 12.54 26.18
CA ALA A 92 3.58 13.99 26.27
C ALA A 92 2.19 14.63 26.35
N ILE A 93 1.24 14.21 25.50
CA ILE A 93 -0.13 14.70 25.48
C ILE A 93 -0.84 14.41 26.81
N ASP A 94 -0.70 13.20 27.35
CA ASP A 94 -1.30 12.83 28.64
C ASP A 94 -0.72 13.69 29.78
N LYS A 95 0.58 14.00 29.73
CA LYS A 95 1.23 14.86 30.73
C LYS A 95 0.69 16.31 30.71
N TYR A 96 0.43 16.87 29.53
CA TYR A 96 -0.12 18.23 29.42
C TYR A 96 -1.64 18.28 29.61
N LYS A 97 -2.40 17.23 29.25
CA LYS A 97 -3.85 17.16 29.50
C LYS A 97 -4.22 17.18 30.98
N VAL A 98 -3.37 16.62 31.85
CA VAL A 98 -3.60 16.65 33.30
C VAL A 98 -3.32 18.05 33.88
N GLN A 99 -2.43 18.82 33.25
CA GLN A 99 -2.04 20.16 33.72
C GLN A 99 -3.06 21.28 33.42
N ASP A 100 -3.97 21.11 32.46
CA ASP A 100 -5.03 22.09 32.14
C ASP A 100 -6.31 21.92 32.98
N SER A 101 -6.28 21.03 33.99
CA SER A 101 -7.44 20.69 34.83
C SER A 101 -7.29 21.02 36.32
N GLU A 102 -6.32 21.87 36.68
CA GLU A 102 -6.17 22.50 38.01
C GLU A 102 -6.30 24.04 37.90
#